data_AF-A0A841C0Q7-F1
#
_entry.id   AF-A0A841C0Q7-F1
#
_cell.length_a   1.000
_cell.length_b   1.000
_cell.length_c   1.000
_cell.angle_alpha   90.00
_cell.angle_beta   90.00
_cell.angle_gamma   90.00
#
_symmetry.space_group_name_H-M   'P 1'
#
loop_
_entity.id
_entity.type
_entity.pdbx_description
1 polymer ?
#
loop_
_entity_poly.entity_id
_entity_poly.type
_entity_poly.pdbx_seq_one_letter_code
_entity_poly.pdbx_strand_id
1 'polypeptide(L)'
;MPAHPDEARHADPSLTREWVRQATQENDAEAAFKLGCYHLLHEKFAYHVHADPWFEFAAQHSGAEMVWRVANAYADVSNPLARAWMRRAVVSESDPEGIVVGPSTVQIVLDESGDYVQTQDWRVFVRSDDRERALAALRATWRRMVWTTEDGHEFASEDDYEAALVAAGVETGDEPYTPNYISVDGDAADPVIWMDCKGGVMPLMARTMIRILGTELRAAGLRRAVLYTEDPPPQ
;
A
#
# COMPACT_ATOMS: atom_id res chain seq x y z
N MET A 1 13.65 -14.24 0.76
CA MET A 1 13.01 -13.34 -0.23
C MET A 1 11.54 -13.72 -0.26
N PRO A 2 10.61 -12.76 -0.05
CA PRO A 2 9.19 -13.03 -0.26
C PRO A 2 8.98 -13.39 -1.73
N ALA A 3 8.15 -14.39 -2.02
CA ALA A 3 7.88 -14.76 -3.41
C ALA A 3 7.05 -13.66 -4.09
N HIS A 4 7.51 -13.24 -5.27
CA HIS A 4 6.76 -12.34 -6.14
C HIS A 4 5.51 -13.07 -6.68
N PRO A 5 4.39 -12.36 -6.93
CA PRO A 5 3.19 -12.90 -7.58
C PRO A 5 3.48 -13.65 -8.89
N ASP A 6 4.58 -13.30 -9.57
CA ASP A 6 5.02 -13.94 -10.82
C ASP A 6 5.44 -15.41 -10.67
N GLU A 7 5.97 -15.83 -9.52
CA GLU A 7 6.29 -17.26 -9.27
C GLU A 7 5.01 -18.11 -9.21
N ALA A 8 3.89 -17.52 -8.77
CA ALA A 8 2.62 -18.23 -8.66
C ALA A 8 1.91 -18.39 -10.02
N ARG A 9 2.18 -17.51 -11.01
CA ARG A 9 1.55 -17.53 -12.35
C ARG A 9 1.87 -18.78 -13.17
N HIS A 10 2.96 -19.49 -12.85
CA HIS A 10 3.43 -20.66 -13.61
C HIS A 10 3.75 -21.87 -12.73
N ALA A 11 3.19 -21.93 -11.51
CA ALA A 11 3.55 -22.97 -10.55
C ALA A 11 3.16 -24.38 -11.03
N ASP A 12 4.13 -25.31 -11.02
CA ASP A 12 3.94 -26.74 -11.22
C ASP A 12 2.97 -27.30 -10.14
N PRO A 13 2.00 -28.17 -10.51
CA PRO A 13 1.17 -28.92 -9.54
C PRO A 13 1.93 -29.62 -8.40
N SER A 14 3.23 -29.88 -8.54
CA SER A 14 4.08 -30.39 -7.45
C SER A 14 4.36 -29.33 -6.36
N LEU A 15 4.53 -28.07 -6.74
CA LEU A 15 4.78 -26.94 -5.83
C LEU A 15 3.55 -26.60 -4.98
N THR A 16 2.34 -26.71 -5.54
CA THR A 16 1.11 -26.46 -4.79
C THR A 16 0.90 -27.49 -3.67
N ARG A 17 1.25 -28.77 -3.91
CA ARG A 17 1.22 -29.80 -2.85
C ARG A 17 2.21 -29.52 -1.74
N GLU A 18 3.40 -29.03 -2.08
CA GLU A 18 4.40 -28.64 -1.09
C GLU A 18 3.92 -27.47 -0.25
N TRP A 19 3.40 -26.41 -0.88
CA TRP A 19 2.86 -25.27 -0.14
C TRP A 19 1.67 -25.65 0.74
N VAL A 20 0.79 -26.56 0.29
CA VAL A 20 -0.30 -27.09 1.14
C VAL A 20 0.27 -27.79 2.37
N ARG A 21 1.29 -28.62 2.20
CA ARG A 21 1.96 -29.30 3.33
C ARG A 21 2.55 -28.26 4.29
N GLN A 22 3.32 -27.30 3.78
CA GLN A 22 3.97 -26.26 4.59
C GLN A 22 2.95 -25.40 5.35
N ALA A 23 1.91 -24.91 4.68
CA ALA A 23 0.89 -24.09 5.31
C ALA A 23 0.12 -24.86 6.39
N THR A 24 -0.26 -26.11 6.14
CA THR A 24 -1.14 -26.87 7.06
C THR A 24 -0.40 -27.64 8.15
N GLN A 25 0.82 -28.11 7.90
CA GLN A 25 1.59 -28.93 8.84
C GLN A 25 2.68 -28.13 9.55
N GLU A 26 3.25 -27.13 8.88
CA GLU A 26 4.35 -26.32 9.39
C GLU A 26 3.89 -24.92 9.81
N ASN A 27 2.60 -24.60 9.64
CA ASN A 27 2.00 -23.30 9.92
C ASN A 27 2.68 -22.14 9.18
N ASP A 28 3.14 -22.41 7.97
CA ASP A 28 3.90 -21.46 7.15
C ASP A 28 2.97 -20.44 6.48
N ALA A 29 3.02 -19.20 6.95
CA ALA A 29 2.23 -18.08 6.43
C ALA A 29 2.64 -17.67 5.00
N GLU A 30 3.90 -17.84 4.63
CA GLU A 30 4.37 -17.54 3.28
C GLU A 30 3.85 -18.59 2.29
N ALA A 31 3.86 -19.87 2.67
CA ALA A 31 3.26 -20.93 1.88
C ALA A 31 1.75 -20.71 1.67
N ALA A 32 1.03 -20.29 2.72
CA ALA A 32 -0.37 -19.90 2.61
C ALA A 32 -0.55 -18.71 1.67
N PHE A 33 0.26 -17.65 1.79
CA PHE A 33 0.20 -16.51 0.87
C PHE A 33 0.37 -16.94 -0.60
N LYS A 34 1.35 -17.81 -0.89
CA LYS A 34 1.57 -18.36 -2.24
C LYS A 34 0.37 -19.14 -2.76
N LEU A 35 -0.29 -19.95 -1.92
CA LEU A 35 -1.52 -20.66 -2.29
C LEU A 35 -2.67 -19.70 -2.59
N GLY A 36 -2.84 -18.65 -1.78
CA GLY A 36 -3.82 -17.60 -2.03
C GLY A 36 -3.61 -16.96 -3.40
N CYS A 37 -2.37 -16.55 -3.71
CA CYS A 37 -2.00 -16.00 -5.02
C CYS A 37 -2.26 -16.99 -6.16
N TYR A 38 -1.91 -18.27 -5.98
CA TYR A 38 -2.15 -19.31 -6.98
C TYR A 38 -3.63 -19.42 -7.34
N HIS A 39 -4.51 -19.55 -6.34
CA HIS A 39 -5.95 -19.64 -6.57
C HIS A 39 -6.51 -18.35 -7.18
N LEU A 40 -6.06 -17.19 -6.71
CA LEU A 40 -6.47 -15.89 -7.25
C LEU A 40 -6.18 -15.75 -8.76
N LEU A 41 -5.02 -16.22 -9.21
CA LEU A 41 -4.60 -16.14 -10.61
C LEU A 41 -5.28 -17.17 -11.52
N HIS A 42 -5.62 -18.34 -10.99
CA HIS A 42 -6.13 -19.46 -11.79
C HIS A 42 -7.65 -19.64 -11.72
N GLU A 43 -8.34 -19.03 -10.76
CA GLU A 43 -9.77 -19.25 -10.50
C GLU A 43 -10.58 -17.95 -10.60
N LYS A 44 -10.83 -17.52 -11.84
CA LYS A 44 -11.49 -16.24 -12.16
C LYS A 44 -12.81 -15.96 -11.40
N PHE A 45 -13.60 -16.97 -11.09
CA PHE A 45 -14.92 -16.80 -10.46
C PHE A 45 -15.06 -17.43 -9.07
N ALA A 46 -14.05 -18.20 -8.61
CA ALA A 46 -14.10 -18.94 -7.35
C ALA A 46 -13.00 -18.55 -6.37
N TYR A 47 -12.20 -17.51 -6.68
CA TYR A 47 -11.12 -17.04 -5.81
C TYR A 47 -11.56 -16.80 -4.37
N HIS A 48 -12.78 -16.33 -4.12
CA HIS A 48 -13.29 -16.10 -2.75
C HIS A 48 -13.43 -17.39 -1.93
N VAL A 49 -13.64 -18.53 -2.60
CA VAL A 49 -13.73 -19.85 -1.94
C VAL A 49 -12.34 -20.41 -1.66
N HIS A 50 -11.39 -20.19 -2.57
CA HIS A 50 -10.11 -20.90 -2.56
C HIS A 50 -8.91 -20.04 -2.16
N ALA A 51 -8.89 -18.74 -2.46
CA ALA A 51 -7.81 -17.82 -2.10
C ALA A 51 -8.00 -17.19 -0.71
N ASP A 52 -9.21 -16.71 -0.39
CA ASP A 52 -9.49 -15.96 0.85
C ASP A 52 -9.09 -16.73 2.12
N PRO A 53 -9.38 -18.05 2.27
CA PRO A 53 -8.97 -18.78 3.47
C PRO A 53 -7.45 -18.80 3.66
N TRP A 54 -6.68 -18.89 2.58
CA TRP A 54 -5.22 -18.88 2.64
C TRP A 54 -4.66 -17.50 2.93
N PHE A 55 -5.25 -16.44 2.36
CA PHE A 55 -4.84 -15.08 2.68
C PHE A 55 -5.18 -14.69 4.12
N GLU A 56 -6.34 -15.09 4.64
CA GLU A 56 -6.67 -14.91 6.04
C GLU A 56 -5.71 -15.64 6.96
N PHE A 57 -5.38 -16.90 6.63
CA PHE A 57 -4.38 -17.67 7.36
C PHE A 57 -3.03 -16.95 7.37
N ALA A 58 -2.54 -16.50 6.20
CA ALA A 58 -1.27 -15.79 6.09
C ALA A 58 -1.26 -14.50 6.92
N ALA A 59 -2.32 -13.69 6.82
CA ALA A 59 -2.46 -12.44 7.54
C ALA A 59 -2.48 -12.63 9.07
N GLN A 60 -3.14 -13.69 9.55
CA GLN A 60 -3.19 -14.02 10.97
C GLN A 60 -1.82 -14.44 11.53
N HIS A 61 -0.97 -15.07 10.72
CA HIS A 61 0.29 -15.68 11.17
C HIS A 61 1.55 -14.89 10.79
N SER A 62 1.44 -13.77 10.06
CA SER A 62 2.59 -12.97 9.61
C SER A 62 2.47 -11.46 9.88
N GLY A 63 1.40 -10.99 10.53
CA GLY A 63 1.25 -9.59 10.96
C GLY A 63 0.94 -8.59 9.84
N ALA A 64 1.14 -7.29 10.13
CA ALA A 64 0.71 -6.16 9.31
C ALA A 64 1.27 -6.16 7.87
N GLU A 65 2.54 -6.52 7.70
CA GLU A 65 3.17 -6.61 6.37
C GLU A 65 2.45 -7.56 5.43
N MET A 66 1.95 -8.68 5.96
CA MET A 66 1.24 -9.66 5.14
C MET A 66 -0.09 -9.11 4.66
N VAL A 67 -0.78 -8.28 5.46
CA VAL A 67 -2.04 -7.66 5.05
C VAL A 67 -1.83 -6.74 3.83
N TRP A 68 -0.74 -5.98 3.81
CA TRP A 68 -0.35 -5.16 2.64
C TRP A 68 -0.06 -6.00 1.41
N ARG A 69 0.65 -7.13 1.57
CA ARG A 69 0.94 -8.05 0.46
C ARG A 69 -0.32 -8.68 -0.12
N VAL A 70 -1.28 -9.05 0.72
CA VAL A 70 -2.58 -9.56 0.28
C VAL A 70 -3.34 -8.46 -0.48
N ALA A 71 -3.38 -7.23 0.04
CA ALA A 71 -3.99 -6.11 -0.66
C ALA A 71 -3.36 -5.90 -2.05
N ASN A 72 -2.03 -5.98 -2.14
CA ASN A 72 -1.30 -5.91 -3.41
C ASN A 72 -1.67 -7.04 -4.36
N ALA A 73 -1.71 -8.29 -3.88
CA ALA A 73 -2.04 -9.45 -4.70
C ALA A 73 -3.42 -9.33 -5.37
N TYR A 74 -4.43 -8.80 -4.65
CA TYR A 74 -5.73 -8.49 -5.26
C TYR A 74 -5.66 -7.30 -6.21
N ALA A 75 -4.84 -6.29 -5.91
CA ALA A 75 -4.69 -5.12 -6.78
C ALA A 75 -4.05 -5.48 -8.13
N ASP A 76 -3.05 -6.37 -8.13
CA ASP A 76 -2.35 -6.83 -9.33
C ASP A 76 -3.26 -7.56 -10.34
N VAL A 77 -4.41 -8.07 -9.88
CA VAL A 77 -5.43 -8.71 -10.72
C VAL A 77 -6.70 -7.86 -10.84
N SER A 78 -6.61 -6.58 -10.47
CA SER A 78 -7.69 -5.60 -10.47
C SER A 78 -8.96 -6.06 -9.74
N ASN A 79 -8.80 -6.75 -8.62
CA ASN A 79 -9.93 -7.29 -7.87
C ASN A 79 -10.42 -6.31 -6.79
N PRO A 80 -11.74 -6.06 -6.67
CA PRO A 80 -12.29 -5.08 -5.73
C PRO A 80 -12.03 -5.41 -4.25
N LEU A 81 -11.72 -6.66 -3.90
CA LEU A 81 -11.30 -7.05 -2.55
C LEU A 81 -10.00 -6.36 -2.12
N ALA A 82 -9.17 -5.87 -3.06
CA ALA A 82 -7.99 -5.08 -2.75
C ALA A 82 -8.33 -3.90 -1.82
N ARG A 83 -9.46 -3.21 -2.05
CA ARG A 83 -9.89 -2.09 -1.20
C ARG A 83 -10.16 -2.51 0.24
N ALA A 84 -10.83 -3.64 0.45
CA ALA A 84 -11.14 -4.14 1.80
C ALA A 84 -9.86 -4.55 2.55
N TRP A 85 -8.95 -5.26 1.88
CA TRP A 85 -7.66 -5.63 2.43
C TRP A 85 -6.77 -4.42 2.71
N MET A 86 -6.76 -3.44 1.81
CA MET A 86 -6.03 -2.19 2.01
C MET A 86 -6.55 -1.41 3.22
N ARG A 87 -7.87 -1.31 3.42
CA ARG A 87 -8.44 -0.68 4.63
C ARG A 87 -7.95 -1.35 5.91
N ARG A 88 -7.90 -2.69 5.93
CA ARG A 88 -7.35 -3.46 7.07
C ARG A 88 -5.86 -3.16 7.27
N ALA A 89 -5.10 -3.07 6.17
CA ALA A 89 -3.67 -2.79 6.21
C ALA A 89 -3.38 -1.36 6.72
N VAL A 90 -4.12 -0.37 6.24
CA VAL A 90 -4.07 1.03 6.69
C VAL A 90 -4.31 1.12 8.20
N VAL A 91 -5.36 0.45 8.72
CA VAL A 91 -5.64 0.43 10.16
C VAL A 91 -4.49 -0.22 10.95
N SER A 92 -3.83 -1.24 10.38
CA SER A 92 -2.71 -1.92 11.05
C SER A 92 -1.45 -1.05 11.21
N GLU A 93 -1.35 0.08 10.50
CA GLU A 93 -0.28 1.07 10.68
C GLU A 93 -0.56 2.04 11.85
N SER A 94 -1.75 1.98 12.48
CA SER A 94 -2.10 2.85 13.59
C SER A 94 -1.36 2.48 14.87
N ASP A 95 -0.91 3.50 15.59
CA ASP A 95 -0.53 3.44 17.00
C ASP A 95 -1.67 4.09 17.82
N PRO A 96 -2.50 3.32 18.55
CA PRO A 96 -3.67 3.85 19.26
C PRO A 96 -3.36 4.93 20.29
N GLU A 97 -2.15 4.93 20.86
CA GLU A 97 -1.70 5.93 21.83
C GLU A 97 -0.95 7.10 21.18
N GLY A 98 -0.70 6.98 19.86
CA GLY A 98 0.16 7.87 19.09
C GLY A 98 -0.51 8.41 17.83
N ILE A 99 0.03 7.99 16.68
CA ILE A 99 -0.47 8.38 15.36
C ILE A 99 -1.50 7.34 14.90
N VAL A 100 -2.77 7.74 14.79
CA VAL A 100 -3.86 6.89 14.33
C VAL A 100 -4.12 7.14 12.85
N VAL A 101 -4.31 6.07 12.09
CA VAL A 101 -4.56 6.13 10.64
C VAL A 101 -6.00 5.70 10.39
N GLY A 102 -6.83 6.62 9.88
CA GLY A 102 -8.21 6.33 9.54
C GLY A 102 -8.31 5.30 8.43
N PRO A 103 -9.31 4.39 8.44
CA PRO A 103 -9.37 3.24 7.53
C PRO A 103 -9.45 3.61 6.05
N SER A 104 -10.02 4.78 5.70
CA SER A 104 -10.10 5.26 4.31
C SER A 104 -8.86 6.07 3.86
N THR A 105 -7.85 6.25 4.71
CA THR A 105 -6.63 7.00 4.34
C THR A 105 -5.95 6.31 3.17
N VAL A 106 -5.75 7.05 2.07
CA VAL A 106 -5.11 6.57 0.82
C VAL A 106 -5.69 5.26 0.25
N GLN A 107 -7.01 5.03 0.37
CA GLN A 107 -7.66 3.77 -0.09
C GLN A 107 -7.68 3.59 -1.62
N ILE A 108 -7.75 2.37 -2.15
CA ILE A 108 -8.12 2.21 -3.57
C ILE A 108 -9.55 2.74 -3.80
N VAL A 109 -9.73 3.65 -4.78
CA VAL A 109 -11.05 4.11 -5.25
C VAL A 109 -11.45 3.29 -6.47
N LEU A 110 -12.67 2.76 -6.41
CA LEU A 110 -13.30 2.02 -7.49
C LEU A 110 -14.46 2.84 -8.06
N ASP A 111 -14.68 2.77 -9.36
CA ASP A 111 -15.86 3.34 -10.02
C ASP A 111 -17.11 2.47 -9.79
N GLU A 112 -18.24 2.86 -10.40
CA GLU A 112 -19.51 2.12 -10.28
C GLU A 112 -19.45 0.70 -10.87
N SER A 113 -18.51 0.44 -11.78
CA SER A 113 -18.26 -0.87 -12.39
C SER A 113 -17.40 -1.76 -11.50
N GLY A 114 -16.79 -1.18 -10.46
CA GLY A 114 -15.81 -1.87 -9.61
C GLY A 114 -14.39 -1.81 -10.15
N ASP A 115 -14.14 -1.01 -11.20
CA ASP A 115 -12.84 -0.83 -11.82
C ASP A 115 -12.07 0.31 -11.13
N TYR A 116 -10.74 0.30 -11.26
CA TYR A 116 -9.87 1.32 -10.69
C TYR A 116 -10.08 2.66 -11.37
N VAL A 117 -10.32 3.72 -10.58
CA VAL A 117 -10.36 5.09 -11.12
C VAL A 117 -8.96 5.49 -11.58
N GLN A 118 -8.81 5.86 -12.86
CA GLN A 118 -7.54 6.07 -13.56
C GLN A 118 -6.74 7.31 -13.09
N THR A 119 -7.40 8.32 -12.55
CA THR A 119 -6.78 9.54 -12.00
C THR A 119 -7.32 9.78 -10.61
N GLN A 120 -6.44 9.83 -9.62
CA GLN A 120 -6.84 9.99 -8.23
C GLN A 120 -6.02 11.10 -7.58
N ASP A 121 -6.74 12.16 -7.20
CA ASP A 121 -6.22 13.21 -6.34
C ASP A 121 -6.26 12.74 -4.89
N TRP A 122 -5.10 12.44 -4.34
CA TRP A 122 -5.00 11.94 -2.99
C TRP A 122 -4.77 13.05 -2.00
N ARG A 123 -5.62 13.10 -0.97
CA ARG A 123 -5.49 14.06 0.14
C ARG A 123 -5.40 13.31 1.46
N VAL A 124 -4.35 13.59 2.20
CA VAL A 124 -4.19 13.11 3.59
C VAL A 124 -4.14 14.31 4.51
N PHE A 125 -5.19 14.47 5.29
CA PHE A 125 -5.32 15.47 6.33
C PHE A 125 -4.68 14.96 7.62
N VAL A 126 -4.07 15.88 8.37
CA VAL A 126 -3.45 15.59 9.66
C VAL A 126 -4.16 16.38 10.74
N ARG A 127 -5.03 15.74 11.51
CA ARG A 127 -5.59 16.36 12.71
C ARG A 127 -4.65 16.16 13.89
N SER A 128 -4.18 17.23 14.51
CA SER A 128 -3.25 17.17 15.65
C SER A 128 -3.55 18.22 16.73
N ASP A 129 -2.87 18.10 17.86
CA ASP A 129 -2.84 19.09 18.93
C ASP A 129 -1.89 20.27 18.63
N ASP A 130 -0.94 20.08 17.73
CA ASP A 130 0.00 21.12 17.27
C ASP A 130 0.00 21.19 15.74
N ARG A 131 -0.69 22.21 15.23
CA ARG A 131 -0.84 22.46 13.79
C ARG A 131 0.48 22.86 13.12
N GLU A 132 1.29 23.68 13.76
CA GLU A 132 2.54 24.17 13.17
C GLU A 132 3.54 23.01 12.98
N ARG A 133 3.61 22.11 13.97
CA ARG A 133 4.42 20.88 13.86
C ARG A 133 3.88 19.95 12.78
N ALA A 134 2.57 19.80 12.67
CA ALA A 134 1.97 18.98 11.60
C ALA A 134 2.32 19.54 10.22
N LEU A 135 2.22 20.86 10.03
CA LEU A 135 2.61 21.50 8.78
C LEU A 135 4.11 21.35 8.48
N ALA A 136 4.98 21.46 9.49
CA ALA A 136 6.42 21.22 9.34
C ALA A 136 6.71 19.76 8.93
N ALA A 137 6.03 18.79 9.54
CA ALA A 137 6.14 17.37 9.19
C ALA A 137 5.68 17.08 7.75
N LEU A 138 4.56 17.66 7.31
CA LEU A 138 4.09 17.50 5.93
C LEU A 138 5.08 18.09 4.92
N ARG A 139 5.71 19.23 5.25
CA ARG A 139 6.76 19.84 4.42
C ARG A 139 8.03 18.99 4.33
N ALA A 140 8.34 18.19 5.34
CA ALA A 140 9.43 17.21 5.28
C ALA A 140 9.02 15.96 4.48
N THR A 141 7.76 15.54 4.63
CA THR A 141 7.19 14.34 4.02
C THR A 141 7.24 14.35 2.49
N TRP A 142 6.78 15.43 1.85
CA TRP A 142 6.61 15.41 0.38
C TRP A 142 7.92 15.17 -0.37
N ARG A 143 9.06 15.60 0.18
CA ARG A 143 10.40 15.39 -0.41
C ARG A 143 10.79 13.91 -0.50
N ARG A 144 10.26 13.09 0.39
CA ARG A 144 10.51 11.65 0.45
C ARG A 144 9.48 10.88 -0.38
N MET A 145 8.22 11.31 -0.31
CA MET A 145 7.11 10.65 -1.02
C MET A 145 7.20 10.75 -2.54
N VAL A 146 7.75 11.85 -3.09
CA VAL A 146 7.84 12.04 -4.54
C VAL A 146 8.70 10.96 -5.21
N TRP A 147 9.64 10.37 -4.47
CA TRP A 147 10.51 9.28 -4.92
C TRP A 147 10.10 7.93 -4.33
N THR A 148 8.80 7.75 -4.07
CA THR A 148 8.24 6.45 -3.67
C THR A 148 7.57 5.78 -4.86
N THR A 149 8.00 4.57 -5.20
CA THR A 149 7.45 3.79 -6.31
C THR A 149 6.18 3.04 -5.95
N GLU A 150 5.47 2.55 -6.96
CA GLU A 150 4.23 1.79 -6.83
C GLU A 150 4.34 0.49 -6.02
N ASP A 151 5.51 -0.15 -6.06
CA ASP A 151 5.88 -1.30 -5.23
C ASP A 151 6.35 -0.91 -3.81
N GLY A 152 6.33 0.38 -3.49
CA GLY A 152 6.62 0.93 -2.18
C GLY A 152 8.10 1.09 -1.87
N HIS A 153 8.99 1.08 -2.86
CA HIS A 153 10.39 1.45 -2.66
C HIS A 153 10.52 2.96 -2.50
N GLU A 154 11.29 3.42 -1.51
CA GLU A 154 11.58 4.83 -1.29
C GLU A 154 13.03 5.12 -1.69
N PHE A 155 13.22 6.08 -2.58
CA PHE A 155 14.55 6.59 -2.93
C PHE A 155 14.83 7.90 -2.19
N ALA A 156 16.10 8.15 -1.85
CA ALA A 156 16.48 9.36 -1.13
C ALA A 156 16.49 10.61 -2.03
N SER A 157 16.65 10.43 -3.34
CA SER A 157 16.70 11.50 -4.34
C SER A 157 16.35 11.01 -5.74
N GLU A 158 16.16 11.94 -6.67
CA GLU A 158 16.04 11.67 -8.11
C GLU A 158 17.27 10.92 -8.64
N ASP A 159 18.47 11.39 -8.30
CA ASP A 159 19.74 10.77 -8.71
C ASP A 159 19.83 9.30 -8.27
N ASP A 160 19.38 8.99 -7.05
CA ASP A 160 19.37 7.61 -6.53
C ASP A 160 18.34 6.73 -7.27
N TYR A 161 17.18 7.30 -7.61
CA TYR A 161 16.15 6.63 -8.41
C TYR A 161 16.67 6.35 -9.82
N GLU A 162 17.20 7.35 -10.52
CA GLU A 162 17.77 7.20 -11.86
C GLU A 162 18.93 6.20 -11.88
N ALA A 163 19.82 6.25 -10.88
CA ALA A 163 20.91 5.29 -10.75
C ALA A 163 20.40 3.86 -10.57
N ALA A 164 19.31 3.66 -9.82
CA ALA A 164 18.68 2.36 -9.64
C ALA A 164 18.04 1.83 -10.94
N LEU A 165 17.38 2.70 -11.71
CA LEU A 165 16.82 2.34 -13.03
C LEU A 165 17.92 1.87 -13.98
N VAL A 166 19.02 2.63 -14.07
CA VAL A 166 20.17 2.28 -14.90
C VAL A 166 20.80 0.95 -14.45
N ALA A 167 20.95 0.76 -13.14
CA ALA A 167 21.52 -0.47 -12.58
C ALA A 167 20.63 -1.71 -12.84
N ALA A 168 19.31 -1.53 -12.82
CA ALA A 168 18.34 -2.57 -13.14
C ALA A 168 18.17 -2.80 -14.65
N GLY A 169 18.76 -1.95 -15.49
CA GLY A 169 18.63 -2.03 -16.94
C GLY A 169 17.21 -1.75 -17.43
N VAL A 170 16.47 -0.91 -16.70
CA VAL A 170 15.09 -0.53 -17.05
C VAL A 170 15.13 0.35 -18.30
N GLU A 171 14.33 -0.02 -19.31
CA GLU A 171 14.20 0.76 -20.55
C GLU A 171 13.28 1.96 -20.34
N THR A 172 13.45 2.99 -21.17
CA THR A 172 12.59 4.18 -21.13
C THR A 172 11.14 3.81 -21.44
N GLY A 173 10.22 4.16 -20.54
CA GLY A 173 8.80 3.81 -20.61
C GLY A 173 8.40 2.65 -19.71
N ASP A 174 9.36 1.91 -19.15
CA ASP A 174 9.13 0.81 -18.20
C ASP A 174 9.54 1.21 -16.76
N GLU A 175 9.75 2.51 -16.50
CA GLU A 175 10.11 2.99 -15.17
C GLU A 175 8.97 2.73 -14.16
N PRO A 176 9.27 2.25 -12.94
CA PRO A 176 8.27 2.10 -11.90
C PRO A 176 7.61 3.44 -11.60
N TYR A 177 6.29 3.43 -11.53
CA TYR A 177 5.51 4.64 -11.34
C TYR A 177 5.75 5.29 -9.96
N THR A 178 5.91 6.61 -9.92
CA THR A 178 5.98 7.46 -8.71
C THR A 178 4.96 8.61 -8.80
N PRO A 179 4.57 9.26 -7.67
CA PRO A 179 3.68 10.41 -7.71
C PRO A 179 4.20 11.53 -8.63
N ASN A 180 3.36 12.08 -9.51
CA ASN A 180 3.79 13.13 -10.43
C ASN A 180 4.05 14.45 -9.72
N TYR A 181 3.23 14.75 -8.72
CA TYR A 181 3.27 16.01 -8.01
C TYR A 181 2.75 15.85 -6.60
N ILE A 182 3.40 16.51 -5.65
CA ILE A 182 2.98 16.56 -4.25
C ILE A 182 3.04 18.00 -3.77
N SER A 183 2.00 18.46 -3.09
CA SER A 183 2.01 19.75 -2.39
C SER A 183 1.46 19.64 -0.98
N VAL A 184 1.75 20.67 -0.19
CA VAL A 184 1.24 20.81 1.17
C VAL A 184 0.41 22.07 1.24
N ASP A 185 -0.84 21.93 1.65
CA ASP A 185 -1.73 23.05 1.92
C ASP A 185 -1.85 23.24 3.45
N GLY A 186 -1.40 24.43 3.87
CA GLY A 186 -1.41 24.89 5.25
C GLY A 186 -2.44 25.99 5.52
N ASP A 187 -3.43 26.17 4.65
CA ASP A 187 -4.56 27.08 4.85
C ASP A 187 -5.83 26.32 5.29
N ALA A 188 -5.93 25.03 4.98
CA ALA A 188 -6.99 24.14 5.48
C ALA A 188 -6.95 23.99 7.02
N ALA A 189 -8.11 23.78 7.66
CA ALA A 189 -8.22 23.69 9.13
C ALA A 189 -7.29 22.61 9.73
N ASP A 190 -7.33 21.40 9.17
CA ASP A 190 -6.33 20.35 9.36
C ASP A 190 -5.35 20.45 8.17
N PRO A 191 -4.03 20.61 8.36
CA PRO A 191 -3.10 20.72 7.24
C PRO A 191 -3.09 19.42 6.43
N VAL A 192 -2.93 19.56 5.12
CA VAL A 192 -3.15 18.46 4.16
C VAL A 192 -1.98 18.34 3.20
N ILE A 193 -1.61 17.09 2.90
CA ILE A 193 -0.72 16.77 1.79
C ILE A 193 -1.59 16.27 0.63
N TRP A 194 -1.39 16.89 -0.53
CA TRP A 194 -2.04 16.54 -1.78
C TRP A 194 -1.06 15.85 -2.71
N MET A 195 -1.49 14.80 -3.39
CA MET A 195 -0.68 14.01 -4.31
C MET A 195 -1.47 13.76 -5.60
N ASP A 196 -0.87 14.11 -6.74
CA ASP A 196 -1.33 13.70 -8.06
C ASP A 196 -0.72 12.36 -8.42
N CYS A 197 -1.56 11.32 -8.40
CA CYS A 197 -1.16 9.97 -8.73
C CYS A 197 -1.83 9.46 -10.03
N LYS A 198 -1.01 9.12 -11.04
CA LYS A 198 -1.49 8.39 -12.23
C LYS A 198 -1.75 6.94 -11.84
N GLY A 199 -2.94 6.42 -12.12
CA GLY A 199 -3.28 5.02 -11.82
C GLY A 199 -3.60 4.72 -10.34
N GLY A 200 -3.61 5.74 -9.48
CA GLY A 200 -3.94 5.61 -8.05
C GLY A 200 -2.75 5.37 -7.13
N VAL A 201 -3.00 5.18 -5.83
CA VAL A 201 -1.97 4.82 -4.86
C VAL A 201 -2.05 3.32 -4.61
N MET A 202 -1.09 2.57 -5.16
CA MET A 202 -1.01 1.12 -4.98
C MET A 202 -0.76 0.74 -3.51
N PRO A 203 -1.15 -0.47 -3.07
CA PRO A 203 -1.05 -0.86 -1.67
C PRO A 203 0.34 -0.66 -1.04
N LEU A 204 1.41 -1.04 -1.73
CA LEU A 204 2.76 -0.91 -1.17
C LEU A 204 3.26 0.55 -1.17
N MET A 205 2.91 1.34 -2.19
CA MET A 205 3.11 2.79 -2.18
C MET A 205 2.39 3.44 -0.99
N ALA A 206 1.11 3.14 -0.76
CA ALA A 206 0.33 3.65 0.36
C ALA A 206 0.96 3.32 1.72
N ARG A 207 1.41 2.09 1.90
CA ARG A 207 2.13 1.66 3.11
C ARG A 207 3.34 2.56 3.37
N THR A 208 4.21 2.70 2.38
CA THR A 208 5.44 3.47 2.51
C THR A 208 5.12 4.94 2.77
N MET A 209 4.14 5.51 2.08
CA MET A 209 3.66 6.88 2.29
C MET A 209 3.14 7.11 3.72
N ILE A 210 2.28 6.23 4.24
CA ILE A 210 1.76 6.31 5.62
C ILE A 210 2.91 6.26 6.62
N ARG A 211 3.93 5.43 6.38
CA ARG A 211 5.11 5.31 7.25
C ARG A 211 6.01 6.51 7.20
N ILE A 212 6.22 7.12 6.04
CA ILE A 212 6.93 8.40 5.91
C ILE A 212 6.18 9.45 6.73
N LEU A 213 4.88 9.61 6.54
CA LEU A 213 4.05 10.53 7.34
C LEU A 213 4.22 10.29 8.85
N GLY A 214 4.02 9.05 9.29
CA GLY A 214 4.16 8.68 10.70
C GLY A 214 5.57 8.95 11.25
N THR A 215 6.60 8.81 10.43
CA THR A 215 7.99 9.11 10.83
C THR A 215 8.20 10.61 10.98
N GLU A 216 7.81 11.40 9.99
CA GLU A 216 8.00 12.86 10.00
C GLU A 216 7.15 13.54 11.08
N LEU A 217 5.94 13.05 11.35
CA LEU A 217 5.11 13.56 12.44
C LEU A 217 5.78 13.34 13.80
N ARG A 218 6.31 12.14 14.04
CA ARG A 218 7.06 11.84 15.27
C ARG A 218 8.35 12.66 15.36
N ALA A 219 9.07 12.84 14.24
CA ALA A 219 10.29 13.66 14.19
C ALA A 219 10.01 15.14 14.49
N ALA A 220 8.85 15.66 14.05
CA ALA A 220 8.37 17.00 14.42
C ALA A 220 7.93 17.10 15.88
N GLY A 221 7.93 16.00 16.64
CA GLY A 221 7.59 15.96 18.05
C GLY A 221 6.09 15.87 18.33
N LEU A 222 5.28 15.46 17.35
CA LEU A 222 3.87 15.15 17.58
C LEU A 222 3.74 13.83 18.32
N ARG A 223 2.94 13.85 19.39
CA ARG A 223 2.62 12.65 20.16
C ARG A 223 1.28 12.06 19.78
N ARG A 224 0.34 12.88 19.29
CA ARG A 224 -0.99 12.45 18.88
C ARG A 224 -1.39 13.12 17.59
N ALA A 225 -1.78 12.33 16.60
CA ALA A 225 -2.38 12.82 15.38
C ALA A 225 -3.31 11.78 14.78
N VAL A 226 -4.26 12.23 13.96
CA VAL A 226 -5.12 11.37 13.15
C VAL A 226 -4.88 11.70 11.69
N LEU A 227 -4.49 10.69 10.91
CA LEU A 227 -4.43 10.74 9.46
C LEU A 227 -5.78 10.33 8.89
N TYR A 228 -6.31 11.09 7.94
CA TYR A 228 -7.55 10.72 7.27
C TYR A 228 -7.63 11.31 5.86
N THR A 229 -8.45 10.66 5.02
CA THR A 229 -8.93 11.22 3.75
C THR A 229 -10.42 11.54 3.92
N GLU A 230 -10.88 12.68 3.38
CA GLU A 230 -12.31 13.01 3.38
C GLU A 230 -13.09 12.01 2.51
N ASP A 231 -14.22 11.53 3.01
CA ASP A 231 -15.11 10.63 2.26
C ASP A 231 -16.35 11.41 1.77
N PRO A 232 -16.71 11.34 0.48
CA PRO A 232 -15.87 10.83 -0.62
C PRO A 232 -14.79 11.86 -1.00
N PRO A 233 -13.68 11.43 -1.63
CA PRO A 233 -12.74 12.38 -2.22
C PRO A 233 -13.50 13.30 -3.19
N PRO A 234 -13.17 14.61 -3.26
CA PRO A 234 -13.82 15.51 -4.20
C PRO A 234 -13.70 14.95 -5.62
N GLN A 235 -14.84 14.84 -6.32
CA GLN A 235 -14.92 14.45 -7.73
C GLN A 235 -14.49 15.59 -8.65
#